data_AF-A0A7J7GQ13-F1
#
_entry.id   AF-A0A7J7GQ13-F1
#
_cell.length_a   1.000
_cell.length_b   1.000
_cell.length_c   1.000
_cell.angle_alpha   90.00
_cell.angle_beta   90.00
_cell.angle_gamma   90.00
#
_symmetry.space_group_name_H-M   'P 1'
#
loop_
_entity.id
_entity.type
_entity.pdbx_description
1 polymer ?
#
loop_
_entity_poly.entity_id
_entity_poly.type
_entity_poly.pdbx_seq_one_letter_code
_entity_poly.pdbx_strand_id
1 'polypeptide(L)'
;MSWVESASEGGRPLGMVSNWKSDNPWTALVPLDLSSLHLFQADFDRLLLLDLRVCVAPNIEFLRESGVPNENIMVLLKYRPRAFMTSNDRFREIVKEVEEMGFNPLRKKVVIAVHAFRAMSKSTWEKKVEVYKKWGLSEDEILVALGKHPGCMMVSEHKIKEVMNFFVNKMGWESSFVPRNSLLVSLSLENRIVPRCAVYQVLLSKGLINSNNQSF
;
A
#
# COMPACT_ATOMS: atom_id res chain seq x y z
N MET A 1 19.80 5.95 49.18
CA MET A 1 19.33 7.20 48.53
C MET A 1 20.52 7.93 47.95
N SER A 2 20.32 8.50 46.76
CA SER A 2 21.10 9.48 45.99
C SER A 2 22.57 9.19 45.66
N TRP A 3 22.81 8.98 44.37
CA TRP A 3 23.99 9.50 43.67
C TRP A 3 23.60 10.81 42.98
N VAL A 4 24.47 11.83 43.02
CA VAL A 4 24.47 13.00 42.13
C VAL A 4 25.87 13.12 41.52
N GLU A 5 25.86 13.11 40.19
CA GLU A 5 26.73 13.75 39.19
C GLU A 5 28.11 14.29 39.59
N SER A 6 29.12 14.01 38.75
CA SER A 6 29.50 14.94 37.67
C SER A 6 30.71 14.46 36.86
N ALA A 7 30.69 14.87 35.60
CA ALA A 7 31.50 14.42 34.48
C ALA A 7 32.99 14.83 34.53
N SER A 8 33.82 14.04 33.83
CA SER A 8 35.06 14.52 33.21
C SER A 8 35.20 13.88 31.83
N GLU A 9 35.44 14.73 30.83
CA GLU A 9 35.86 14.34 29.49
C GLU A 9 37.31 13.88 29.52
N GLY A 10 37.56 12.71 28.96
CA GLY A 10 38.89 12.16 28.71
C GLY A 10 38.78 11.16 27.57
N GLY A 11 39.21 11.57 26.38
CA GLY A 11 38.95 10.91 25.10
C GLY A 11 39.43 9.46 25.00
N ARG A 12 38.83 8.73 24.04
CA ARG A 12 39.29 7.42 23.54
C ARG A 12 38.72 7.16 22.13
N PRO A 13 39.30 6.23 21.35
CA PRO A 13 40.08 6.54 20.16
C PRO A 13 39.32 6.33 18.84
N LEU A 14 39.82 6.99 17.79
CA LEU A 14 39.57 6.64 16.39
C LEU A 14 40.00 5.19 16.12
N GLY A 15 39.03 4.27 16.20
CA GLY A 15 39.22 2.85 15.92
C GLY A 15 38.10 2.34 15.03
N MET A 16 38.48 1.96 13.81
CA MET A 16 37.71 1.18 12.84
C MET A 16 36.45 1.86 12.26
N VAL A 17 36.67 2.73 11.28
CA VAL A 17 35.76 2.81 10.13
C VAL A 17 35.94 1.50 9.35
N SER A 18 35.33 0.42 9.84
CA SER A 18 35.27 -0.83 9.09
C SER A 18 34.42 -0.64 7.85
N ASN A 19 34.84 -1.31 6.78
CA ASN A 19 34.41 -1.10 5.41
C ASN A 19 32.96 -1.56 5.21
N TRP A 20 31.98 -0.79 5.68
CA TRP A 20 30.55 -1.13 5.62
C TRP A 20 30.03 -1.40 4.19
N LYS A 21 30.79 -0.99 3.17
CA LYS A 21 30.47 -1.21 1.75
C LYS A 21 30.74 -2.65 1.29
N SER A 22 31.70 -3.37 1.88
CA SER A 22 32.09 -4.71 1.40
C SER A 22 31.29 -5.85 2.03
N ASP A 23 30.75 -5.65 3.22
CA ASP A 23 30.02 -6.70 3.96
C ASP A 23 28.49 -6.51 3.94
N ASN A 24 28.00 -5.57 3.13
CA ASN A 24 26.58 -5.31 3.00
C ASN A 24 25.91 -6.39 2.12
N PRO A 25 25.02 -7.24 2.66
CA PRO A 25 24.37 -8.32 1.91
C PRO A 25 23.51 -7.85 0.73
N TRP A 26 23.21 -6.54 0.65
CA TRP A 26 22.40 -5.94 -0.40
C TRP A 26 23.17 -5.62 -1.68
N THR A 27 24.50 -5.43 -1.63
CA THR A 27 25.31 -5.06 -2.81
C THR A 27 25.41 -6.19 -3.85
N ALA A 28 25.28 -7.44 -3.40
CA ALA A 28 25.33 -8.63 -4.27
C ALA A 28 23.95 -9.05 -4.81
N LEU A 29 22.85 -8.65 -4.15
CA LEU A 29 21.48 -9.07 -4.50
C LEU A 29 20.71 -8.02 -5.31
N VAL A 30 21.17 -6.77 -5.27
CA VAL A 30 20.60 -5.67 -6.03
C VAL A 30 21.74 -4.72 -6.42
N PRO A 31 21.92 -4.37 -7.71
CA PRO A 31 22.84 -3.30 -8.07
C PRO A 31 22.21 -1.97 -7.63
N LEU A 32 22.34 -1.63 -6.34
CA LEU A 32 21.82 -0.41 -5.74
C LEU A 32 22.96 0.54 -5.36
N ASP A 33 22.73 1.81 -5.67
CA ASP A 33 23.44 2.91 -5.05
C ASP A 33 23.15 2.93 -3.54
N LEU A 34 24.18 2.65 -2.73
CA LEU A 34 24.13 2.55 -1.28
C LEU A 34 23.75 3.87 -0.59
N SER A 35 23.78 5.00 -1.30
CA SER A 35 23.41 6.34 -0.79
C SER A 35 21.95 6.42 -0.34
N SER A 36 21.09 5.57 -0.91
CA SER A 36 19.64 5.60 -0.63
C SER A 36 19.26 4.81 0.62
N LEU A 37 20.18 4.06 1.23
CA LEU A 37 19.90 3.15 2.35
C LEU A 37 19.71 3.85 3.70
N HIS A 38 20.24 5.06 3.88
CA HIS A 38 20.09 5.79 5.16
C HIS A 38 18.66 6.34 5.39
N LEU A 39 17.81 6.37 4.35
CA LEU A 39 16.43 6.86 4.44
C LEU A 39 15.45 5.84 5.06
N PHE A 40 15.94 4.65 5.46
CA PHE A 40 15.09 3.52 5.86
C PHE A 40 14.90 3.35 7.39
N GLN A 41 15.54 4.17 8.22
CA GLN A 41 15.82 3.88 9.64
C GLN A 41 14.66 3.31 10.48
N ALA A 42 13.44 3.87 10.44
CA ALA A 42 12.38 3.48 11.38
C ALA A 42 11.65 2.16 11.06
N ASP A 43 11.58 1.74 9.78
CA ASP A 43 11.05 0.42 9.39
C ASP A 43 12.17 -0.63 9.31
N PHE A 44 13.43 -0.19 9.29
CA PHE A 44 14.63 -1.04 9.20
C PHE A 44 14.98 -1.76 10.50
N ASP A 45 14.64 -1.18 11.66
CA ASP A 45 14.95 -1.81 12.96
C ASP A 45 14.29 -3.19 13.14
N ARG A 46 13.14 -3.44 12.48
CA ARG A 46 12.52 -4.78 12.42
C ARG A 46 13.00 -5.63 11.25
N LEU A 47 13.58 -5.03 10.21
CA LEU A 47 14.27 -5.74 9.13
C LEU A 47 15.56 -6.40 9.62
N LEU A 48 16.18 -5.87 10.69
CA LEU A 48 17.40 -6.43 11.30
C LEU A 48 17.16 -7.73 12.12
N LEU A 49 15.91 -8.05 12.46
CA LEU A 49 15.55 -9.21 13.30
C LEU A 49 15.20 -10.48 12.50
N LEU A 50 14.95 -10.35 11.20
CA LEU A 50 14.60 -11.46 10.30
C LEU A 50 15.68 -11.59 9.22
N ASP A 51 16.05 -12.81 8.87
CA ASP A 51 17.06 -13.03 7.84
C ASP A 51 16.52 -12.59 6.47
N LEU A 52 16.91 -11.38 6.07
CA LEU A 52 16.60 -10.75 4.81
C LEU A 52 16.99 -11.62 3.62
N ARG A 53 18.06 -12.41 3.74
CA ARG A 53 18.50 -13.32 2.68
C ARG A 53 17.53 -14.49 2.50
N VAL A 54 16.93 -14.96 3.59
CA VAL A 54 16.05 -16.15 3.57
C VAL A 54 14.64 -15.82 3.11
N CYS A 55 14.09 -14.68 3.55
CA CYS A 55 12.69 -14.33 3.26
C CYS A 55 12.53 -13.27 2.16
N VAL A 56 13.39 -12.25 2.11
CA VAL A 56 13.17 -11.09 1.22
C VAL A 56 13.73 -11.35 -0.16
N ALA A 57 14.95 -11.88 -0.27
CA ALA A 57 15.61 -12.12 -1.55
C ALA A 57 14.83 -13.08 -2.48
N PRO A 58 14.32 -14.24 -2.01
CA PRO A 58 13.56 -15.15 -2.87
C PRO A 58 12.22 -14.56 -3.34
N ASN A 59 11.59 -13.72 -2.51
CA ASN A 59 10.34 -13.04 -2.86
C ASN A 59 10.56 -11.91 -3.90
N ILE A 60 11.67 -11.19 -3.80
CA ILE A 60 12.10 -10.23 -4.84
C ILE A 60 12.35 -10.96 -6.16
N GLU A 61 13.10 -12.06 -6.11
CA GLU A 61 13.43 -12.82 -7.31
C GLU A 61 12.18 -13.40 -7.96
N PHE A 62 11.22 -13.89 -7.16
CA PHE A 62 9.95 -14.36 -7.71
C PHE A 62 9.16 -13.28 -8.44
N LEU A 63 9.13 -12.03 -7.93
CA LEU A 63 8.49 -10.93 -8.68
C LEU A 63 9.18 -10.67 -10.03
N ARG A 64 10.51 -10.80 -10.10
CA ARG A 64 11.26 -10.66 -11.35
C ARG A 64 10.94 -11.80 -12.33
N GLU A 65 10.92 -13.03 -11.84
CA GLU A 65 10.51 -14.22 -12.61
C GLU A 65 9.08 -14.07 -13.16
N SER A 66 8.17 -13.49 -12.37
CA SER A 66 6.80 -13.10 -12.77
C SER A 66 6.73 -11.88 -13.71
N GLY A 67 7.86 -11.36 -14.18
CA GLY A 67 7.93 -10.27 -15.14
C GLY A 67 7.66 -8.87 -14.57
N VAL A 68 7.69 -8.69 -13.24
CA VAL A 68 7.54 -7.38 -12.61
C VAL A 68 8.83 -6.57 -12.77
N PRO A 69 8.79 -5.35 -13.35
CA PRO A 69 9.97 -4.52 -13.51
C PRO A 69 10.64 -4.16 -12.18
N ASN A 70 11.97 -4.15 -12.16
CA ASN A 70 12.77 -3.77 -10.98
C ASN A 70 12.36 -2.43 -10.38
N GLU A 71 12.01 -1.43 -11.21
CA GLU A 71 11.52 -0.13 -10.75
C GLU A 71 10.25 -0.24 -9.89
N ASN A 72 9.32 -1.13 -10.23
CA ASN A 72 8.09 -1.35 -9.47
C ASN A 72 8.39 -2.09 -8.16
N ILE A 73 9.27 -3.08 -8.20
CA ILE A 73 9.73 -3.81 -7.01
C ILE A 73 10.39 -2.84 -6.02
N MET A 74 11.24 -1.95 -6.51
CA MET A 74 11.92 -0.93 -5.71
C MET A 74 10.96 0.04 -5.04
N VAL A 75 9.89 0.44 -5.74
CA VAL A 75 8.81 1.25 -5.13
C VAL A 75 8.20 0.49 -3.95
N LEU A 76 7.90 -0.80 -4.10
CA LEU A 76 7.31 -1.58 -3.01
C LEU A 76 8.28 -1.75 -1.84
N LEU A 77 9.55 -2.05 -2.11
CA LEU A 77 10.58 -2.17 -1.08
C LEU A 77 10.74 -0.86 -0.30
N LYS A 78 10.74 0.28 -1.01
CA LYS A 78 10.92 1.61 -0.41
C LYS A 78 9.77 1.98 0.52
N TYR A 79 8.52 1.76 0.10
CA TYR A 79 7.36 2.26 0.84
C TYR A 79 6.71 1.21 1.76
N ARG A 80 6.93 -0.08 1.50
CA ARG A 80 6.29 -1.22 2.20
C ARG A 80 7.23 -2.44 2.27
N PRO A 81 8.40 -2.33 2.91
CA PRO A 81 9.36 -3.44 2.98
C PRO A 81 8.77 -4.71 3.62
N ARG A 82 7.82 -4.55 4.56
CA ARG A 82 7.08 -5.65 5.19
C ARG A 82 6.29 -6.51 4.22
N ALA A 83 6.01 -6.04 3.00
CA ALA A 83 5.35 -6.82 1.97
C ALA A 83 6.14 -8.10 1.61
N PHE A 84 7.47 -8.05 1.70
CA PHE A 84 8.36 -9.18 1.41
C PHE A 84 8.63 -10.07 2.64
N MET A 85 8.19 -9.65 3.82
CA MET A 85 8.39 -10.36 5.09
C MET A 85 7.23 -11.33 5.32
N THR A 86 7.09 -12.32 4.46
CA THR A 86 6.19 -13.48 4.59
C THR A 86 6.91 -14.71 4.05
N SER A 87 6.39 -15.91 4.31
CA SER A 87 7.01 -17.13 3.77
C SER A 87 7.01 -17.11 2.25
N ASN A 88 8.02 -17.72 1.64
CA ASN A 88 8.17 -17.72 0.19
C ASN A 88 6.97 -18.38 -0.50
N ASP A 89 6.42 -19.45 0.08
CA ASP A 89 5.24 -20.14 -0.44
C ASP A 89 4.01 -19.23 -0.42
N ARG A 90 3.74 -18.56 0.71
CA ARG A 90 2.60 -17.65 0.83
C ARG A 90 2.74 -16.46 -0.10
N PHE A 91 3.95 -15.93 -0.26
CA PHE A 91 4.22 -14.84 -1.19
C PHE A 91 3.95 -15.26 -2.64
N ARG A 92 4.40 -16.46 -3.03
CA ARG A 92 4.16 -17.03 -4.36
C ARG A 92 2.67 -17.23 -4.64
N GLU A 93 1.91 -17.72 -3.66
CA GLU A 93 0.45 -17.82 -3.75
C GLU A 93 -0.19 -16.44 -4.01
N ILE A 94 0.18 -15.42 -3.24
CA ILE A 94 -0.37 -14.07 -3.38
C ILE A 94 -0.09 -13.50 -4.78
N VAL A 95 1.13 -13.66 -5.29
CA VAL A 95 1.50 -13.15 -6.60
C VAL A 95 0.70 -13.87 -7.70
N LYS A 96 0.51 -15.19 -7.59
CA LYS A 96 -0.37 -15.95 -8.50
C LYS A 96 -1.83 -15.50 -8.42
N GLU A 97 -2.37 -15.31 -7.22
CA GLU A 97 -3.73 -14.78 -7.02
C GLU A 97 -3.88 -13.41 -7.73
N VAL A 98 -2.88 -12.53 -7.62
CA VAL A 98 -2.87 -11.22 -8.28
C VAL A 98 -2.77 -11.35 -9.81
N GLU A 99 -1.97 -12.29 -10.32
CA GLU A 99 -1.88 -12.59 -11.76
C GLU A 99 -3.21 -13.13 -12.32
N GLU A 100 -3.86 -14.07 -11.62
CA GLU A 100 -5.16 -14.65 -11.99
C GLU A 100 -6.27 -13.60 -12.02
N MET A 101 -6.17 -12.55 -11.20
CA MET A 101 -7.08 -11.39 -11.24
C MET A 101 -6.81 -10.44 -12.42
N GLY A 102 -5.86 -10.75 -13.30
CA GLY A 102 -5.60 -10.02 -14.53
C GLY A 102 -4.74 -8.77 -14.34
N PHE A 103 -4.00 -8.65 -13.23
CA PHE A 103 -3.06 -7.54 -13.06
C PHE A 103 -1.89 -7.66 -14.04
N ASN A 104 -1.66 -6.61 -14.82
CA ASN A 104 -0.51 -6.56 -15.71
C ASN A 104 0.80 -6.36 -14.89
N PRO A 105 1.77 -7.29 -14.98
CA PRO A 105 3.00 -7.24 -14.18
C PRO A 105 3.89 -6.01 -14.49
N LEU A 106 3.75 -5.41 -15.68
CA LEU A 106 4.49 -4.23 -16.08
C LEU A 106 3.98 -2.94 -15.42
N ARG A 107 2.77 -2.96 -14.82
CA ARG A 107 2.16 -1.77 -14.21
C ARG A 107 2.46 -1.71 -12.72
N LYS A 108 2.77 -0.51 -12.22
CA LYS A 108 2.95 -0.22 -10.78
C LYS A 108 1.84 -0.75 -9.86
N LYS A 109 0.63 -0.96 -10.38
CA LYS A 109 -0.50 -1.45 -9.59
C LYS A 109 -0.32 -2.89 -9.11
N VAL A 110 0.45 -3.73 -9.82
CA VAL A 110 0.68 -5.13 -9.43
C VAL A 110 1.32 -5.23 -8.04
N VAL A 111 2.34 -4.40 -7.77
CA VAL A 111 3.03 -4.44 -6.47
C VAL A 111 2.17 -3.86 -5.34
N ILE A 112 1.27 -2.93 -5.65
CA ILE A 112 0.28 -2.42 -4.69
C ILE A 112 -0.76 -3.51 -4.39
N ALA A 113 -1.19 -4.28 -5.38
CA ALA A 113 -2.08 -5.42 -5.19
C ALA A 113 -1.42 -6.50 -4.33
N VAL A 114 -0.19 -6.92 -4.66
CA VAL A 114 0.58 -7.87 -3.83
C VAL A 114 0.66 -7.41 -2.39
N HIS A 115 0.94 -6.13 -2.16
CA HIS A 115 0.93 -5.57 -0.81
C HIS A 115 -0.44 -5.66 -0.14
N ALA A 116 -1.52 -5.33 -0.84
CA ALA A 116 -2.88 -5.38 -0.32
C ALA A 116 -3.23 -6.82 0.12
N PHE A 117 -3.04 -7.81 -0.75
CA PHE A 117 -3.30 -9.21 -0.45
C PHE A 117 -2.43 -9.75 0.70
N ARG A 118 -1.15 -9.37 0.74
CA ARG A 118 -0.28 -9.73 1.86
C ARG A 118 -0.73 -9.11 3.18
N ALA A 119 -1.30 -7.90 3.15
CA ALA A 119 -1.66 -7.15 4.35
C ALA A 119 -2.94 -7.65 5.03
N MET A 120 -3.68 -8.58 4.42
CA MET A 120 -4.96 -9.06 4.96
C MET A 120 -5.15 -10.56 4.81
N SER A 121 -5.95 -11.14 5.70
CA SER A 121 -6.36 -12.53 5.58
C SER A 121 -7.44 -12.70 4.51
N LYS A 122 -7.60 -13.91 3.97
CA LYS A 122 -8.69 -14.26 3.06
C LYS A 122 -10.07 -13.94 3.66
N SER A 123 -10.29 -14.25 4.95
CA SER A 123 -11.54 -13.89 5.64
C SER A 123 -11.77 -12.38 5.71
N THR A 124 -10.72 -11.59 5.94
CA THR A 124 -10.80 -10.13 5.92
C THR A 124 -11.15 -9.61 4.53
N TRP A 125 -10.58 -10.21 3.48
CA TRP A 125 -10.90 -9.89 2.09
C TRP A 125 -12.39 -10.15 1.78
N GLU A 126 -12.86 -11.37 2.06
CA GLU A 126 -14.24 -11.79 1.83
C GLU A 126 -15.23 -10.87 2.55
N LYS A 127 -14.98 -10.53 3.82
CA LYS A 127 -15.83 -9.57 4.55
C LYS A 127 -15.94 -8.20 3.88
N LYS A 128 -14.84 -7.69 3.30
CA LYS A 128 -14.86 -6.40 2.57
C LYS A 128 -15.62 -6.52 1.26
N VAL A 129 -15.46 -7.63 0.53
CA VAL A 129 -16.25 -7.91 -0.67
C VAL A 129 -17.75 -7.94 -0.33
N GLU A 130 -18.12 -8.63 0.74
CA GLU A 130 -19.52 -8.69 1.21
C GLU A 130 -20.07 -7.32 1.64
N VAL A 131 -19.23 -6.43 2.17
CA VAL A 131 -19.63 -5.04 2.41
C VAL A 131 -20.02 -4.35 1.11
N TYR A 132 -19.22 -4.45 0.06
CA TYR A 132 -19.54 -3.87 -1.24
C TYR A 132 -20.79 -4.51 -1.88
N LYS A 133 -20.93 -5.84 -1.81
CA LYS A 133 -22.12 -6.55 -2.31
C LYS A 133 -23.41 -6.10 -1.63
N LYS A 134 -23.37 -5.79 -0.32
CA LYS A 134 -24.52 -5.21 0.41
C LYS A 134 -24.96 -3.83 -0.09
N TRP A 135 -24.12 -3.13 -0.84
CA TRP A 135 -24.47 -1.89 -1.54
C TRP A 135 -24.92 -2.12 -2.99
N GLY A 136 -25.18 -3.37 -3.38
CA GLY A 136 -25.67 -3.73 -4.70
C GLY A 136 -24.58 -3.81 -5.78
N LEU A 137 -23.29 -3.81 -5.40
CA LEU A 137 -22.20 -3.97 -6.36
C LEU A 137 -22.03 -5.44 -6.75
N SER A 138 -21.85 -5.67 -8.05
CA SER A 138 -21.47 -6.97 -8.58
C SER A 138 -20.01 -7.30 -8.27
N GLU A 139 -19.65 -8.59 -8.36
CA GLU A 139 -18.27 -9.03 -8.16
C GLU A 139 -17.33 -8.43 -9.22
N ASP A 140 -17.79 -8.35 -10.47
CA ASP A 140 -17.04 -7.74 -11.58
C ASP A 140 -16.74 -6.26 -11.33
N GLU A 141 -17.70 -5.49 -10.80
CA GLU A 141 -17.47 -4.08 -10.44
C GLU A 141 -16.42 -3.93 -9.34
N ILE A 142 -16.41 -4.84 -8.37
CA ILE A 142 -15.41 -4.85 -7.29
C ILE A 142 -14.03 -5.18 -7.86
N LEU A 143 -13.93 -6.16 -8.75
CA LEU A 143 -12.68 -6.51 -9.44
C LEU A 143 -12.16 -5.37 -10.32
N VAL A 144 -13.05 -4.66 -11.03
CA VAL A 144 -12.71 -3.45 -11.79
C VAL A 144 -12.19 -2.34 -10.86
N ALA A 145 -12.83 -2.12 -9.71
CA ALA A 145 -12.39 -1.14 -8.71
C ALA A 145 -10.98 -1.47 -8.19
N LEU A 146 -10.75 -2.73 -7.88
CA LEU A 146 -9.47 -3.29 -7.42
C LEU A 146 -8.38 -3.09 -8.48
N GLY A 147 -8.63 -3.46 -9.74
CA GLY A 147 -7.70 -3.25 -10.85
C GLY A 147 -7.39 -1.76 -11.11
N LYS A 148 -8.37 -0.87 -10.85
CA LYS A 148 -8.15 0.58 -10.91
C LYS A 148 -7.31 1.09 -9.74
N HIS A 149 -7.60 0.70 -8.51
CA HIS A 149 -6.91 1.17 -7.32
C HIS A 149 -7.01 0.15 -6.17
N PRO A 150 -6.00 -0.72 -5.96
CA PRO A 150 -6.07 -1.75 -4.92
C PRO A 150 -6.21 -1.21 -3.49
N GLY A 151 -5.84 0.06 -3.27
CA GLY A 151 -6.03 0.74 -1.99
C GLY A 151 -7.48 0.82 -1.52
N CYS A 152 -8.47 0.64 -2.40
CA CYS A 152 -9.88 0.60 -2.02
C CYS A 152 -10.24 -0.60 -1.13
N MET A 153 -9.40 -1.65 -1.11
CA MET A 153 -9.55 -2.81 -0.23
C MET A 153 -8.70 -2.69 1.04
N MET A 154 -7.73 -1.77 1.07
CA MET A 154 -6.79 -1.62 2.19
C MET A 154 -7.34 -0.80 3.36
N VAL A 155 -8.45 -0.09 3.18
CA VAL A 155 -9.13 0.65 4.25
C VAL A 155 -9.99 -0.28 5.11
N SER A 156 -10.42 0.15 6.29
CA SER A 156 -11.30 -0.66 7.16
C SER A 156 -12.69 -0.88 6.55
N GLU A 157 -13.39 -1.94 6.99
CA GLU A 157 -14.79 -2.17 6.59
C GLU A 157 -15.69 -0.99 6.97
N HIS A 158 -15.44 -0.40 8.15
CA HIS A 158 -16.15 0.79 8.61
C HIS A 158 -15.97 1.95 7.63
N LYS A 159 -14.74 2.22 7.21
CA LYS A 159 -14.43 3.27 6.24
C LYS A 159 -15.14 3.07 4.90
N ILE A 160 -15.19 1.83 4.40
CA ILE A 160 -15.94 1.49 3.17
C ILE A 160 -17.42 1.84 3.34
N LYS A 161 -18.05 1.40 4.45
CA LYS A 161 -19.45 1.68 4.74
C LYS A 161 -19.74 3.18 4.82
N GLU A 162 -18.87 3.97 5.46
CA GLU A 162 -19.04 5.42 5.56
C GLU A 162 -18.97 6.11 4.20
N VAL A 163 -17.99 5.74 3.37
CA VAL A 163 -17.83 6.31 2.01
C VAL A 163 -19.03 5.94 1.13
N MET A 164 -19.45 4.67 1.15
CA MET A 164 -20.64 4.22 0.40
C MET A 164 -21.91 4.93 0.87
N ASN A 165 -22.13 5.01 2.19
CA ASN A 165 -23.28 5.72 2.75
C ASN A 165 -23.29 7.21 2.39
N PHE A 166 -22.12 7.85 2.37
CA PHE A 166 -22.01 9.24 1.97
C PHE A 166 -22.40 9.43 0.49
N PHE A 167 -21.82 8.66 -0.43
CA PHE A 167 -22.13 8.84 -1.86
C PHE A 167 -23.53 8.37 -2.24
N VAL A 168 -23.95 7.21 -1.76
CA VAL A 168 -25.25 6.63 -2.16
C VAL A 168 -26.40 7.34 -1.44
N ASN A 169 -26.36 7.39 -0.11
CA ASN A 169 -27.51 7.88 0.66
C ASN A 169 -27.51 9.40 0.85
N LYS A 170 -26.36 10.04 1.09
CA LYS A 170 -26.31 11.50 1.29
C LYS A 170 -26.26 12.28 -0.01
N MET A 171 -25.49 11.81 -1.00
CA MET A 171 -25.36 12.50 -2.29
C MET A 171 -26.36 12.01 -3.35
N GLY A 172 -27.04 10.87 -3.11
CA GLY A 172 -28.03 10.32 -4.04
C GLY A 172 -27.42 9.72 -5.30
N TRP A 173 -26.15 9.29 -5.25
CA TRP A 173 -25.47 8.72 -6.41
C TRP A 173 -25.65 7.20 -6.51
N GLU A 174 -25.47 6.68 -7.72
CA GLU A 174 -25.52 5.25 -7.96
C GLU A 174 -24.36 4.54 -7.24
N SER A 175 -24.59 3.34 -6.69
CA SER A 175 -23.54 2.55 -6.06
C SER A 175 -22.33 2.34 -6.97
N SER A 176 -22.54 2.15 -8.28
CA SER A 176 -21.47 1.94 -9.27
C SER A 176 -20.56 3.16 -9.47
N PHE A 177 -20.93 4.33 -8.95
CA PHE A 177 -20.06 5.50 -8.91
C PHE A 177 -18.75 5.22 -8.15
N VAL A 178 -18.83 4.54 -7.01
CA VAL A 178 -17.67 4.30 -6.14
C VAL A 178 -16.63 3.37 -6.77
N PRO A 179 -16.97 2.18 -7.32
CA PRO A 179 -15.98 1.34 -7.98
C PRO A 179 -15.38 1.99 -9.23
N ARG A 180 -16.13 2.86 -9.94
CA ARG A 180 -15.58 3.65 -11.05
C ARG A 180 -14.51 4.64 -10.59
N ASN A 181 -14.64 5.15 -9.36
CA ASN A 181 -13.78 6.14 -8.72
C ASN A 181 -13.09 5.58 -7.46
N SER A 182 -12.57 4.36 -7.53
CA SER A 182 -12.12 3.58 -6.36
C SER A 182 -11.03 4.24 -5.50
N LEU A 183 -10.29 5.22 -6.04
CA LEU A 183 -9.37 6.07 -5.27
C LEU A 183 -10.08 6.79 -4.12
N LEU A 184 -11.32 7.25 -4.31
CA LEU A 184 -12.05 8.03 -3.31
C LEU A 184 -12.19 7.27 -1.99
N VAL A 185 -12.34 5.95 -2.02
CA VAL A 185 -12.43 5.10 -0.83
C VAL A 185 -11.20 5.26 0.09
N SER A 186 -10.02 5.49 -0.49
CA SER A 186 -8.77 5.67 0.25
C SER A 186 -8.58 7.09 0.83
N LEU A 187 -9.39 8.07 0.41
CA LEU A 187 -9.26 9.46 0.85
C LEU A 187 -9.96 9.71 2.19
N SER A 188 -9.54 10.76 2.90
CA SER A 188 -10.26 11.23 4.09
C SER A 188 -11.67 11.66 3.71
N LEU A 189 -12.68 11.12 4.40
CA LEU A 189 -14.08 11.44 4.12
C LEU A 189 -14.34 12.88 4.52
N GLU A 190 -14.07 13.21 5.78
CA GLU A 190 -14.30 14.51 6.39
C GLU A 190 -13.42 15.62 5.79
N ASN A 191 -12.12 15.34 5.58
CA ASN A 191 -11.18 16.40 5.19
C ASN A 191 -11.02 16.54 3.68
N ARG A 192 -11.45 15.55 2.87
CA ARG A 192 -11.25 15.60 1.42
C ARG A 192 -12.51 15.41 0.60
N ILE A 193 -13.34 14.43 0.92
CA ILE A 193 -14.53 14.12 0.12
C ILE A 193 -15.65 15.12 0.42
N VAL A 194 -16.04 15.24 1.69
CA VAL A 194 -17.16 16.10 2.13
C VAL A 194 -16.99 17.55 1.66
N PRO A 195 -15.83 18.22 1.82
CA PRO A 195 -15.68 19.62 1.41
C PRO A 195 -15.80 19.79 -0.11
N ARG A 196 -15.25 18.85 -0.90
CA ARG A 196 -15.36 18.89 -2.37
C ARG A 196 -16.79 18.65 -2.83
N CYS A 197 -17.51 17.75 -2.18
CA CYS A 197 -18.92 17.50 -2.46
C CYS A 197 -19.80 18.69 -2.10
N ALA A 198 -19.50 19.42 -1.02
CA ALA A 198 -20.21 20.63 -0.66
C ALA A 198 -20.04 21.71 -1.74
N VAL A 199 -18.81 21.92 -2.26
CA VAL A 199 -18.58 22.82 -3.39
C VAL A 199 -19.35 22.36 -4.63
N TYR A 200 -19.31 21.06 -4.96
CA TYR A 200 -20.08 20.49 -6.07
C TYR A 200 -21.59 20.78 -5.95
N GLN A 201 -22.18 20.61 -4.77
CA GLN A 201 -23.59 20.92 -4.52
C GLN A 201 -23.92 22.41 -4.71
N VAL A 202 -23.02 23.31 -4.29
CA VAL A 202 -23.17 24.76 -4.51
C VAL A 202 -23.09 25.10 -6.00
N LEU A 203 -22.19 24.47 -6.75
CA LEU A 203 -22.08 24.69 -8.19
C LEU A 203 -23.31 24.18 -8.93
N LEU A 204 -23.85 23.01 -8.52
CA LEU A 204 -25.11 22.48 -9.06
C LEU A 204 -26.28 23.41 -8.79
N SER A 205 -26.45 23.90 -7.55
CA SER A 205 -27.58 24.77 -7.19
C SER A 205 -27.53 26.12 -7.90
N LYS A 206 -26.35 26.58 -8.30
CA LYS A 206 -26.15 27.77 -9.13
C LYS A 206 -26.26 27.51 -10.64
N GLY A 207 -26.47 26.28 -11.07
CA GLY A 207 -26.54 25.90 -12.48
C GLY A 207 -25.21 26.04 -13.23
N LEU A 208 -24.08 26.05 -12.53
CA LEU A 208 -22.75 26.20 -13.13
C LEU A 208 -22.19 24.87 -13.68
N ILE A 209 -22.77 23.75 -13.25
CA ILE A 209 -22.41 22.39 -13.70
C ILE A 209 -23.68 21.53 -13.85
N ASN A 210 -23.56 20.44 -14.61
CA ASN A 210 -24.63 19.47 -14.82
C ASN A 210 -24.49 18.28 -13.85
N SER A 211 -25.62 17.69 -13.46
CA SER A 211 -25.68 16.50 -12.61
C SER A 211 -25.04 15.24 -13.23
N ASN A 212 -24.83 15.24 -14.55
CA ASN A 212 -24.17 14.16 -15.27
C ASN A 212 -22.64 14.20 -15.16
N ASN A 213 -22.06 15.31 -14.70
CA ASN A 213 -20.61 15.48 -14.54
C ASN A 213 -20.16 15.05 -13.14
N GLN A 214 -20.41 13.78 -12.80
CA GLN A 214 -19.92 13.16 -11.56
C GLN A 214 -18.41 12.84 -11.66
N SER A 215 -17.58 13.85 -11.90
CA SER A 215 -16.12 13.71 -11.99
C SER A 215 -15.44 14.56 -10.92
N PHE A 216 -14.58 13.94 -10.10
CA PHE A 216 -13.70 14.62 -9.13
C PHE A 216 -12.29 14.81 -9.66
#